data_AF-A0A811RTH6-F1
#
_entry.id   AF-A0A811RTH6-F1
#
_cell.length_a   1.000
_cell.length_b   1.000
_cell.length_c   1.000
_cell.angle_alpha   90.00
_cell.angle_beta   90.00
_cell.angle_gamma   90.00
#
_symmetry.space_group_name_H-M   'P 1'
#
loop_
_entity.id
_entity.type
_entity.pdbx_description
1 polymer ?
#
loop_
_entity_poly.entity_id
_entity_poly.type
_entity_poly.pdbx_seq_one_letter_code
_entity_poly.pdbx_strand_id
1 'polypeptide(L)' 'MAGVVVLEAIVVVPDDFVQVCMVTTGSGTPFVSVLDLRPLKNSLYPQVNATQGLVLLSRINFSPDTDGVR' A
#
# COMPACT_ATOMS: atom_id res chain seq x y z
N MET A 1 -6.00 16.87 -16.34
CA MET A 1 -5.05 16.76 -15.21
C MET A 1 -5.03 15.30 -14.79
N ALA A 2 -3.91 14.60 -14.98
CA ALA A 2 -3.77 13.22 -14.48
C ALA A 2 -3.40 13.31 -12.99
N GLY A 3 -4.29 12.83 -12.11
CA GLY A 3 -4.00 12.73 -10.69
C GLY A 3 -3.04 11.56 -10.41
N VAL A 4 -2.18 11.72 -9.42
CA VAL A 4 -1.37 10.60 -8.92
C VAL A 4 -2.29 9.67 -8.13
N VAL A 5 -2.43 8.43 -8.55
CA VAL A 5 -3.16 7.40 -7.81
C VAL A 5 -2.14 6.61 -7.00
N VAL A 6 -2.29 6.64 -5.67
CA VAL A 6 -1.48 5.83 -4.75
C VAL A 6 -2.37 4.72 -4.20
N LEU A 7 -1.92 3.47 -4.36
CA LEU A 7 -2.54 2.30 -3.75
C LEU A 7 -1.55 1.71 -2.76
N GLU A 8 -2.06 1.33 -1.59
CA GLU A 8 -1.27 0.67 -0.55
C GLU A 8 -2.02 -0.58 -0.09
N ALA A 9 -1.26 -1.65 0.13
CA ALA A 9 -1.75 -2.88 0.69
C ALA A 9 -0.75 -3.46 1.70
N ILE A 10 -1.27 -4.14 2.71
CA ILE A 10 -0.46 -4.92 3.67
C ILE A 10 -0.81 -6.37 3.46
N VAL A 11 0.20 -7.18 3.18
CA VAL A 11 0.08 -8.61 2.90
C VAL A 11 1.17 -9.37 3.64
N VAL A 12 0.90 -10.63 3.98
CA VAL A 12 1.97 -11.56 4.39
C VAL A 12 2.59 -12.14 3.13
N VAL A 13 3.92 -12.07 3.03
CA VAL A 13 4.70 -12.70 1.97
C VAL A 13 5.26 -14.00 2.54
N PRO A 14 4.82 -15.18 2.07
CA PRO A 14 5.26 -16.46 2.63
C PRO A 14 6.68 -16.84 2.21
N ASP A 15 7.13 -16.31 1.07
CA ASP A 15 8.44 -16.55 0.48
C ASP A 15 9.32 -15.29 0.52
N ASP A 16 10.54 -15.37 0.00
CA ASP A 16 11.52 -14.29 -0.04
C ASP A 16 11.37 -13.32 -1.23
N PHE A 17 10.30 -13.48 -2.02
CA PHE A 17 9.98 -12.64 -3.16
C PHE A 17 8.50 -12.23 -3.21
N VAL A 18 8.23 -11.08 -3.84
CA VAL A 18 6.87 -10.60 -4.11
C VAL A 18 6.64 -10.62 -5.60
N GLN A 19 5.58 -11.30 -6.05
CA GLN A 19 5.15 -11.29 -7.43
C GLN A 19 4.03 -10.25 -7.63
N VAL A 20 4.25 -9.29 -8.51
CA VAL A 20 3.24 -8.30 -8.91
C VAL A 20 2.76 -8.63 -10.31
N CYS A 21 1.49 -9.02 -10.43
CA CYS A 21 0.86 -9.31 -11.71
C CYS A 21 0.00 -8.12 -12.15
N MET A 22 0.32 -7.56 -13.32
CA MET A 22 -0.48 -6.52 -13.96
C MET A 22 -1.48 -7.16 -14.90
N VAL A 23 -2.77 -7.09 -14.56
CA VAL A 23 -3.85 -7.69 -15.35
C VAL A 23 -4.58 -6.59 -16.13
N THR A 24 -4.73 -6.79 -17.43
CA THR A 24 -5.50 -5.89 -18.29
C THR A 24 -7.00 -6.12 -18.10
N THR A 25 -7.74 -5.11 -17.62
CA THR A 25 -9.20 -5.19 -17.37
C THR A 25 -10.03 -4.40 -18.40
N GLY A 26 -9.43 -3.99 -19.52
CA GLY A 26 -10.08 -3.19 -20.57
C GLY A 26 -9.13 -2.86 -21.72
N SER A 27 -9.29 -1.70 -22.36
CA SER A 27 -8.52 -1.31 -23.55
C SER A 27 -7.20 -0.56 -23.27
N GLY A 28 -6.65 -0.67 -22.06
CA GLY A 28 -5.40 0.00 -21.64
C GLY A 28 -4.25 -0.98 -21.37
N THR A 29 -3.01 -0.48 -21.38
CA THR A 29 -1.86 -1.22 -20.85
C THR A 29 -1.69 -0.89 -19.37
N PRO A 30 -1.72 -1.87 -18.45
CA PRO A 30 -1.47 -1.60 -17.04
C PRO A 30 -0.03 -1.12 -16.84
N PHE A 31 0.15 -0.10 -16.00
CA PHE A 31 1.44 0.52 -15.74
C PHE A 31 1.58 0.91 -14.27
N VAL A 32 2.78 0.67 -13.70
CA VAL A 32 3.18 1.10 -12.35
C VAL A 32 4.41 2.00 -12.50
N SER A 33 4.32 3.23 -12.04
CA SER A 33 5.47 4.16 -12.04
C SER A 33 6.44 3.90 -10.89
N VAL A 34 5.92 3.54 -9.72
CA VAL A 34 6.69 3.30 -8.50
C VAL A 34 6.07 2.14 -7.73
N LEU A 35 6.92 1.23 -7.27
CA LEU A 35 6.58 0.18 -6.31
C LEU A 35 7.53 0.32 -5.11
N ASP A 36 6.98 0.60 -3.94
CA ASP A 36 7.73 0.70 -2.69
C ASP A 36 7.33 -0.45 -1.76
N LEU A 37 8.31 -1.25 -1.33
CA LEU A 37 8.11 -2.39 -0.44
C LEU A 37 8.74 -2.08 0.92
N ARG A 38 7.93 -2.18 1.98
CA ARG A 38 8.38 -1.92 3.35
C ARG A 38 8.08 -3.11 4.24
N PRO A 39 9.11 -3.84 4.72
CA PRO A 39 8.92 -4.87 5.73
C PRO A 39 8.37 -4.29 7.02
N LEU A 40 7.37 -4.95 7.61
CA LEU A 40 6.72 -4.54 8.85
C LEU A 40 6.70 -5.71 9.83
N LYS A 41 6.65 -5.40 11.14
CA LYS A 41 6.43 -6.43 12.15
C LYS A 41 4.97 -6.85 12.15
N ASN A 42 4.69 -8.15 12.16
CA ASN A 42 3.33 -8.70 12.17
C ASN A 42 2.49 -8.20 13.37
N SER A 43 3.14 -7.83 14.48
CA SER A 43 2.49 -7.27 15.65
C SER A 43 1.79 -5.92 15.41
N LEU A 44 2.15 -5.18 14.35
CA LEU A 44 1.52 -3.91 14.01
C LEU A 44 0.14 -4.09 13.37
N TYR A 45 -0.05 -5.18 12.63
CA TYR A 45 -1.27 -5.48 11.88
C TYR A 45 -1.64 -6.97 12.06
N PRO A 46 -2.03 -7.40 13.27
CA PRO A 46 -2.26 -8.81 13.59
C PRO A 46 -3.42 -9.46 12.82
N GLN A 47 -4.30 -8.65 12.22
CA GLN A 47 -5.40 -9.11 11.39
C GLN A 47 -4.98 -9.57 9.98
N VAL A 48 -3.74 -9.29 9.56
CA VAL A 48 -3.21 -9.72 8.25
C VAL A 48 -2.68 -11.14 8.37
N ASN A 49 -3.02 -12.01 7.43
CA ASN A 49 -2.50 -13.37 7.35
C ASN A 49 -2.31 -13.79 5.89
N ALA A 50 -1.87 -15.04 5.67
CA ALA A 50 -1.57 -15.55 4.32
C ALA A 50 -2.76 -15.51 3.35
N THR A 51 -4.00 -15.49 3.84
CA THR A 51 -5.22 -15.45 3.02
C THR A 51 -5.96 -14.12 3.08
N GLN A 52 -5.53 -13.19 3.94
CA GLN A 52 -6.24 -11.93 4.19
C GLN A 52 -5.25 -10.77 4.27
N GLY A 53 -5.33 -9.90 3.27
CA GLY A 53 -4.63 -8.61 3.24
C GLY A 53 -5.47 -7.46 3.78
N LEU A 54 -4.85 -6.29 3.89
CA LEU A 54 -5.53 -5.00 4.12
C LEU A 54 -5.26 -4.08 2.95
N VAL A 55 -6.26 -3.28 2.59
CA VAL A 55 -6.12 -2.15 1.66
C VAL A 55 -6.21 -0.85 2.45
N LEU A 56 -5.45 0.16 2.03
CA LEU A 56 -5.55 1.48 2.62
C LEU A 56 -6.91 2.10 2.28
N LEU A 57 -7.72 2.39 3.31
CA LEU A 57 -8.91 3.23 3.19
C LEU A 57 -8.55 4.70 3.42
N SER A 58 -7.89 4.99 4.55
CA SER A 58 -7.37 6.30 4.89
C SER A 58 -6.21 6.18 5.88
N ARG A 59 -5.29 7.14 5.83
CA ARG A 59 -4.23 7.32 6.82
C ARG A 59 -4.33 8.75 7.32
N ILE A 60 -4.66 8.92 8.58
CA ILE A 60 -4.96 10.23 9.18
C ILE A 60 -4.01 10.43 10.35
N ASN A 61 -3.27 11.52 10.34
CA ASN A 61 -2.59 11.99 11.53
C ASN A 61 -3.56 12.88 12.31
N PHE A 62 -3.89 12.48 13.53
CA PHE A 62 -4.78 13.26 14.40
C PHE A 62 -4.04 14.32 15.23
N SER A 63 -2.71 14.26 15.27
CA SER A 63 -1.92 15.30 15.90
C SER A 63 -2.05 16.59 15.11
N PRO A 64 -2.05 17.77 15.76
CA PRO A 64 -1.90 19.03 15.06
C PRO A 64 -0.61 19.01 14.25
N ASP A 65 -0.69 19.46 13.01
CA ASP A 65 0.48 19.79 12.20
C ASP A 65 1.14 20.97 12.91
N THR A 66 2.28 20.76 13.57
CA THR A 66 3.04 21.89 14.15
C THR A 66 3.80 22.62 13.05
N ASP A 67 3.07 23.11 12.04
CA ASP A 67 3.59 23.94 10.96
C ASP A 67 3.22 25.42 11.20
N GLY A 68 3.35 25.90 12.45
CA GLY A 68 2.96 27.27 12.77
C GLY A 68 3.18 27.81 14.19
N VAL A 69 4.05 27.21 15.02
CA VAL A 69 4.49 27.86 16.27
C VAL A 69 6.01 27.82 16.37
N ARG A 70 6.62 28.93 15.93
CA ARG A 70 7.75 29.54 16.59
C ARG A 70 7.50 31.04 16.68
#